data_AF-A0A9P7C090-F1
#
_entry.id   AF-A0A9P7C090-F1
#
_cell.length_a   1.000
_cell.length_b   1.000
_cell.length_c   1.000
_cell.angle_alpha   90.00
_cell.angle_beta   90.00
_cell.angle_gamma   90.00
#
_symmetry.space_group_name_H-M   'P 1'
#
loop_
_entity.id
_entity.type
_entity.pdbx_description
1 polymer ?
#
loop_
_entity_poly.entity_id
_entity_poly.type
_entity_poly.pdbx_seq_one_letter_code
_entity_poly.pdbx_strand_id
1 'polypeptide(L)'
;MSNNYNNNINMQDLAQLIASAVATAINNKPEKEQNNVRIPMPSTYNGERNAAVINLWIQEVERYLNFYDVPKTRWISYGVTLLRDRAQKWWNQLSQKNEESTTWEKFKVDLEYSFKPSYSEHAARDRLASIKQNRSVAEYVDEFQDVLLDLPRVSDDEALDRFVRGLKDDARIHVLTKEPRSLEEATRFAIATSATTPRYEYCKQ
;
A
#
# COMPACT_ATOMS: atom_id res chain seq x y z
N MET A 1 44.10 22.66 58.47
CA MET A 1 43.49 21.45 57.88
C MET A 1 43.02 21.81 56.49
N SER A 2 43.79 21.43 55.46
CA SER A 2 43.35 21.56 54.06
C SER A 2 43.56 20.22 53.38
N ASN A 3 42.44 19.61 53.00
CA ASN A 3 42.32 18.30 52.38
C ASN A 3 42.95 18.29 51.00
N ASN A 4 43.95 17.44 50.80
CA ASN A 4 44.52 17.17 49.50
C ASN A 4 43.75 15.99 48.89
N TYR A 5 42.74 16.30 48.07
CA TYR A 5 42.03 15.29 47.28
C TYR A 5 42.96 14.81 46.16
N ASN A 6 43.73 13.76 46.43
CA ASN A 6 44.48 13.02 45.42
C ASN A 6 43.49 12.20 44.57
N ASN A 7 42.82 12.87 43.64
CA ASN A 7 42.03 12.25 42.58
C ASN A 7 42.95 11.78 41.45
N ASN A 8 43.79 10.78 41.71
CA ASN A 8 44.43 10.03 40.64
C ASN A 8 43.53 8.83 40.32
N ILE A 9 42.50 9.09 39.52
CA ILE A 9 41.72 8.02 38.90
C ILE A 9 42.65 7.33 37.90
N ASN A 10 43.02 6.09 38.18
CA ASN A 10 43.87 5.30 37.30
C ASN A 10 43.12 5.06 35.97
N MET A 11 43.78 5.31 34.84
CA MET A 11 43.25 5.12 33.50
C MET A 11 42.78 3.67 33.26
N GLN A 12 43.33 2.71 34.01
CA GLN A 12 42.90 1.31 34.00
C GLN A 12 41.53 1.10 34.69
N ASP A 13 41.25 1.83 35.77
CA ASP A 13 39.96 1.73 36.48
C ASP A 13 38.84 2.35 35.64
N LEU A 14 39.13 3.45 34.93
CA LEU A 14 38.21 4.02 33.94
C LEU A 14 37.94 3.06 32.78
N ALA A 15 38.97 2.36 32.29
CA ALA A 15 38.81 1.38 31.23
C ALA A 15 37.94 0.18 31.66
N GLN A 16 38.10 -0.30 32.91
CA GLN A 16 37.28 -1.39 33.45
C GLN A 16 35.82 -0.96 33.68
N LEU A 17 35.58 0.27 34.14
CA LEU A 17 34.24 0.81 34.32
C LEU A 17 33.52 0.97 32.96
N ILE A 18 34.22 1.45 31.95
CA ILE A 18 33.68 1.56 30.58
C ILE A 18 33.42 0.16 30.00
N ALA A 19 34.35 -0.77 30.14
CA ALA A 19 34.20 -2.13 29.62
C ALA A 19 33.00 -2.86 30.24
N SER A 20 32.79 -2.72 31.55
CA SER A 20 31.64 -3.31 32.25
C SER A 20 30.31 -2.63 31.89
N ALA A 21 30.28 -1.30 31.77
CA ALA A 21 29.11 -0.57 31.30
C ALA A 21 28.74 -0.95 29.85
N VAL A 22 29.74 -1.08 28.97
CA VAL A 22 29.56 -1.51 27.58
C VAL A 22 29.08 -2.97 27.51
N ALA A 23 29.66 -3.88 28.31
CA ALA A 23 29.20 -5.27 28.37
C ALA A 23 27.75 -5.38 28.89
N THR A 24 27.38 -4.54 29.86
CA THR A 24 26.02 -4.50 30.40
C THR A 24 25.03 -3.93 29.36
N ALA A 25 25.42 -2.92 28.58
CA ALA A 25 24.59 -2.37 27.50
C ALA A 25 24.46 -3.32 26.30
N ILE A 26 25.50 -4.11 25.99
CA ILE A 26 25.46 -5.14 24.94
C ILE A 26 24.56 -6.31 25.35
N ASN A 27 24.60 -6.71 26.63
CA ASN A 27 23.78 -7.82 27.15
C ASN A 27 22.34 -7.42 27.49
N ASN A 28 22.05 -6.13 27.73
CA ASN A 28 20.71 -5.61 28.00
C ASN A 28 20.01 -5.05 26.76
N LYS A 29 20.21 -5.66 25.59
CA LYS A 29 19.23 -5.48 24.51
C LYS A 29 17.91 -6.02 25.07
N PRO A 30 16.84 -5.22 25.19
CA PRO A 30 15.60 -5.71 25.77
C PRO A 30 15.14 -6.88 24.91
N GLU A 31 15.24 -8.09 25.47
CA GLU A 31 14.55 -9.25 24.95
C GLU A 31 13.07 -8.90 25.07
N LYS A 32 12.48 -8.44 23.96
CA LYS A 32 11.03 -8.36 23.85
C LYS A 32 10.54 -9.76 24.17
N GLU A 33 9.84 -9.91 25.28
CA GLU A 33 9.06 -11.10 25.59
C GLU A 33 8.16 -11.38 24.38
N GLN A 34 8.61 -12.27 23.50
CA GLN A 34 7.85 -12.70 22.34
C GLN A 34 6.75 -13.61 22.88
N ASN A 35 5.63 -13.00 23.27
CA ASN A 35 4.34 -13.65 23.20
C ASN A 35 4.29 -14.35 21.85
N ASN A 36 4.26 -15.68 21.86
CA ASN A 36 4.59 -16.54 20.73
C ASN A 36 3.45 -16.57 19.69
N VAL A 37 3.08 -15.39 19.20
CA VAL A 37 2.05 -15.16 18.20
C VAL A 37 2.68 -15.51 16.86
N ARG A 38 2.27 -16.64 16.30
CA ARG A 38 2.76 -17.13 15.01
C ARG A 38 1.83 -16.64 13.90
N ILE A 39 2.34 -15.74 13.04
CA ILE A 39 1.62 -15.29 11.84
C ILE A 39 1.85 -16.28 10.69
N PRO A 40 0.84 -16.52 9.83
CA PRO A 40 1.01 -17.35 8.62
C PRO A 40 2.16 -16.83 7.74
N MET A 41 2.88 -17.77 7.14
CA MET A 41 3.92 -17.45 6.16
C MET A 41 3.28 -16.79 4.92
N PRO A 42 3.93 -15.78 4.32
CA PRO A 42 3.43 -15.16 3.10
C PRO A 42 3.31 -16.18 1.97
N SER A 43 2.36 -15.93 1.07
CA SER A 43 2.19 -16.76 -0.12
C SER A 43 3.40 -16.69 -1.06
N THR A 44 3.54 -17.67 -1.94
CA THR A 44 4.54 -17.62 -3.02
C THR A 44 4.00 -16.85 -4.22
N TYR A 45 4.86 -16.12 -4.93
CA TYR A 45 4.49 -15.41 -6.15
C TYR A 45 5.10 -16.05 -7.39
N ASN A 46 4.25 -16.50 -8.31
CA ASN A 46 4.64 -17.22 -9.53
C ASN A 46 4.92 -16.30 -10.73
N GLY A 47 4.71 -14.99 -10.60
CA GLY A 47 4.83 -14.04 -11.72
C GLY A 47 3.53 -13.82 -12.50
N GLU A 48 2.38 -13.94 -11.83
CA GLU A 48 1.08 -13.55 -12.37
C GLU A 48 1.02 -12.05 -12.68
N ARG A 49 0.63 -11.70 -13.90
CA ARG A 49 0.58 -10.31 -14.36
C ARG A 49 -0.71 -9.61 -13.93
N ASN A 50 -0.89 -9.45 -12.63
CA ASN A 50 -2.07 -8.82 -12.04
C ASN A 50 -1.62 -7.86 -10.92
N ALA A 51 -1.98 -6.57 -11.04
CA ALA A 51 -1.58 -5.54 -10.10
C ALA A 51 -2.06 -5.82 -8.67
N ALA A 52 -3.29 -6.30 -8.50
CA ALA A 52 -3.86 -6.61 -7.19
C ALA A 52 -3.10 -7.78 -6.52
N VAL A 53 -2.77 -8.82 -7.28
CA VAL A 53 -2.02 -9.99 -6.79
C VAL A 53 -0.60 -9.59 -6.38
N ILE A 54 0.08 -8.77 -7.19
CA ILE A 54 1.42 -8.25 -6.88
C ILE A 54 1.40 -7.41 -5.60
N ASN A 55 0.46 -6.46 -5.51
CA ASN A 55 0.33 -5.57 -4.36
C ASN A 55 0.03 -6.36 -3.08
N LEU A 56 -0.89 -7.31 -3.15
CA LEU A 56 -1.26 -8.16 -2.02
C LEU A 56 -0.06 -8.97 -1.53
N TRP A 57 0.66 -9.62 -2.45
CA TRP A 57 1.85 -10.41 -2.11
C TRP A 57 2.94 -9.56 -1.43
N ILE A 58 3.22 -8.36 -1.96
CA ILE A 58 4.16 -7.41 -1.34
C ILE A 58 3.72 -7.10 0.09
N GLN A 59 2.45 -6.78 0.30
CA GLN A 59 1.91 -6.43 1.63
C GLN A 59 1.99 -7.61 2.61
N GLU A 60 1.73 -8.84 2.16
CA GLU A 60 1.87 -10.04 2.99
C GLU A 60 3.31 -10.24 3.47
N VAL A 61 4.27 -10.09 2.55
CA VAL A 61 5.71 -10.20 2.86
C VAL A 61 6.14 -9.09 3.83
N GLU A 62 5.76 -7.84 3.58
CA GLU A 62 6.08 -6.72 4.46
C GLU A 62 5.47 -6.91 5.85
N ARG A 63 4.21 -7.33 5.95
CA ARG A 63 3.54 -7.58 7.24
C ARG A 63 4.27 -8.65 8.04
N TYR A 64 4.66 -9.75 7.39
CA TYR A 64 5.40 -10.83 8.04
C TYR A 64 6.78 -10.35 8.53
N LEU A 65 7.54 -9.69 7.67
CA LEU A 65 8.89 -9.22 8.02
C LEU A 65 8.88 -8.15 9.10
N ASN A 66 7.90 -7.24 9.07
CA ASN A 66 7.72 -6.23 10.11
C ASN A 66 7.34 -6.87 11.45
N PHE A 67 6.47 -7.88 11.45
CA PHE A 67 6.08 -8.55 12.69
C PHE A 67 7.26 -9.21 13.41
N TYR A 68 8.21 -9.80 12.66
CA TYR A 68 9.42 -10.39 13.21
C TYR A 68 10.60 -9.41 13.35
N ASP A 69 10.37 -8.10 13.19
CA ASP A 69 11.41 -7.05 13.25
C ASP A 69 12.64 -7.36 12.37
N VAL A 70 12.43 -7.96 11.19
CA VAL A 70 13.53 -8.33 10.29
C VAL A 70 14.20 -7.06 9.74
N PRO A 71 15.54 -6.94 9.77
CA PRO A 71 16.23 -5.79 9.19
C PRO A 71 15.96 -5.66 7.67
N LYS A 72 15.71 -4.43 7.19
CA LYS A 72 15.45 -4.14 5.76
C LYS A 72 16.49 -4.72 4.79
N THR A 73 17.75 -4.85 5.23
CA THR A 73 18.84 -5.46 4.46
C THR A 73 18.60 -6.92 4.09
N ARG A 74 17.72 -7.64 4.80
CA ARG A 74 17.38 -9.04 4.54
C ARG A 74 16.05 -9.23 3.80
N TRP A 75 15.30 -8.16 3.57
CA TRP A 75 13.95 -8.26 3.02
C TRP A 75 13.94 -8.79 1.60
N ILE A 76 14.85 -8.30 0.75
CA ILE A 76 14.98 -8.79 -0.63
C ILE A 76 15.35 -10.27 -0.63
N SER A 77 16.36 -10.65 0.16
CA SER A 77 16.79 -12.06 0.26
C SER A 77 15.62 -12.96 0.67
N TYR A 78 14.80 -12.54 1.63
CA TYR A 78 13.60 -13.29 2.02
C TYR A 78 12.55 -13.33 0.91
N GLY A 79 12.19 -12.18 0.32
CA GLY A 79 11.20 -12.10 -0.76
C GLY A 79 11.56 -12.96 -1.97
N VAL A 80 12.85 -13.01 -2.34
CA VAL A 80 13.36 -13.86 -3.42
C VAL A 80 13.12 -15.35 -3.15
N THR A 81 13.20 -15.81 -1.89
CA THR A 81 12.90 -17.22 -1.55
C THR A 81 11.44 -17.60 -1.76
N LEU A 82 10.54 -16.63 -1.89
CA LEU A 82 9.11 -16.81 -2.13
C LEU A 82 8.73 -16.70 -3.61
N LEU A 83 9.66 -16.31 -4.49
CA LEU A 83 9.43 -16.24 -5.93
C LEU A 83 9.43 -17.65 -6.55
N ARG A 84 8.49 -17.90 -7.46
CA ARG A 84 8.36 -19.16 -8.21
C ARG A 84 8.23 -18.87 -9.70
N ASP A 85 8.44 -19.90 -10.51
CA ASP A 85 8.21 -19.91 -11.96
C ASP A 85 8.76 -18.68 -12.71
N ARG A 86 7.88 -17.81 -13.22
CA ARG A 86 8.26 -16.66 -14.03
C ARG A 86 8.95 -15.60 -13.17
N ALA A 87 8.48 -15.39 -11.94
CA ALA A 87 9.09 -14.43 -11.03
C ALA A 87 10.50 -14.86 -10.62
N GLN A 88 10.72 -16.16 -10.37
CA GLN A 88 12.05 -16.67 -10.05
C GLN A 88 13.01 -16.53 -11.24
N LYS A 89 12.55 -16.83 -12.47
CA LYS A 89 13.35 -16.64 -13.69
C LYS A 89 13.72 -15.17 -13.91
N TRP A 90 12.78 -14.25 -13.67
CA TRP A 90 13.03 -12.81 -13.76
C TRP A 90 14.13 -12.35 -12.79
N TRP A 91 14.06 -12.76 -11.53
CA TRP A 91 15.09 -12.40 -10.55
C TRP A 91 16.47 -12.94 -10.98
N ASN A 92 16.54 -14.22 -11.37
CA ASN A 92 17.78 -14.83 -11.84
C ASN A 92 18.38 -14.12 -13.06
N GLN A 93 17.56 -13.51 -13.92
CA GLN A 93 18.02 -12.73 -15.06
C GLN A 93 18.62 -11.38 -14.63
N LEU A 94 18.03 -10.70 -13.67
CA LEU A 94 18.59 -9.47 -13.09
C LEU A 94 19.91 -9.74 -12.38
N SER A 95 19.99 -10.84 -11.62
CA SER A 95 21.21 -11.31 -10.97
C SER A 95 22.37 -11.49 -11.94
N GLN A 96 22.11 -12.16 -13.08
CA GLN A 96 23.15 -12.39 -14.10
C GLN A 96 23.67 -11.09 -14.74
N LYS A 97 22.85 -10.04 -14.76
CA LYS A 97 23.22 -8.74 -15.32
C LYS A 97 23.81 -7.77 -14.29
N ASN A 98 23.87 -8.16 -13.02
CA ASN A 98 24.16 -7.25 -11.90
C ASN A 98 23.20 -6.03 -11.85
N GLU A 99 21.96 -6.23 -12.27
CA GLU A 99 20.88 -5.23 -12.26
C GLU A 99 19.93 -5.43 -11.07
N GLU A 100 20.37 -6.18 -10.05
CA GLU A 100 19.57 -6.46 -8.85
C GLU A 100 19.25 -5.17 -8.09
N SER A 101 18.01 -5.09 -7.61
CA SER A 101 17.60 -4.01 -6.72
C SER A 101 18.37 -4.11 -5.39
N THR A 102 18.94 -2.98 -4.93
CA THR A 102 19.72 -2.92 -3.69
C THR A 102 18.88 -2.57 -2.46
N THR A 103 17.68 -2.03 -2.67
CA THR A 103 16.71 -1.69 -1.62
C THR A 103 15.38 -2.37 -1.88
N TRP A 104 14.64 -2.64 -0.80
CA TRP A 104 13.32 -3.25 -0.90
C TRP A 104 12.36 -2.36 -1.70
N GLU A 105 12.45 -1.04 -1.54
CA GLU A 105 11.66 -0.07 -2.28
C GLU A 105 11.93 -0.15 -3.79
N LYS A 106 13.20 -0.31 -4.21
CA LYS A 106 13.54 -0.51 -5.62
C LYS A 106 13.06 -1.87 -6.14
N PHE A 107 13.17 -2.91 -5.33
CA PHE A 107 12.65 -4.25 -5.64
C PHE A 107 11.17 -4.22 -5.96
N LYS A 108 10.35 -3.52 -5.15
CA LYS A 108 8.92 -3.34 -5.40
C LYS A 108 8.67 -2.68 -6.75
N VAL A 109 9.36 -1.58 -7.04
CA VAL A 109 9.21 -0.86 -8.32
C VAL A 109 9.57 -1.76 -9.51
N ASP A 110 10.65 -2.52 -9.43
CA ASP A 110 11.10 -3.39 -10.51
C ASP A 110 10.18 -4.59 -10.73
N LEU A 111 9.67 -5.17 -9.64
CA LEU A 111 8.68 -6.24 -9.67
C LEU A 111 7.38 -5.74 -10.30
N GLU A 112 6.90 -4.58 -9.87
CA GLU A 112 5.71 -3.95 -10.42
C GLU A 112 5.90 -3.60 -11.90
N TYR A 113 7.02 -2.99 -12.29
CA TYR A 113 7.29 -2.65 -13.68
C TYR A 113 7.34 -3.90 -14.59
N SER A 114 7.91 -4.99 -14.09
CA SER A 114 8.10 -6.22 -14.89
C SER A 114 6.81 -7.02 -15.03
N PHE A 115 5.95 -7.01 -14.01
CA PHE A 115 4.77 -7.88 -13.97
C PHE A 115 3.43 -7.16 -14.03
N LYS A 116 3.32 -5.89 -13.62
CA LYS A 116 2.11 -5.11 -13.89
C LYS A 116 1.96 -5.02 -15.41
N PRO A 117 0.82 -5.43 -15.98
CA PRO A 117 0.58 -5.15 -17.39
C PRO A 117 0.65 -3.63 -17.57
N SER A 118 1.46 -3.14 -18.51
CA SER A 118 1.37 -1.72 -18.94
C SER A 118 -0.05 -1.37 -19.40
N TYR A 119 -0.81 -2.39 -19.83
CA TYR A 119 -2.24 -2.31 -20.12
C TYR A 119 -3.11 -2.05 -18.89
N SER A 120 -2.68 -2.37 -17.67
CA SER A 120 -3.54 -2.27 -16.47
C SER A 120 -3.81 -0.81 -16.07
N GLU A 121 -2.80 0.05 -16.03
CA GLU A 121 -2.98 1.48 -15.75
C GLU A 121 -3.68 2.19 -16.91
N HIS A 122 -3.31 1.87 -18.16
CA HIS A 122 -3.98 2.44 -19.33
C HIS A 122 -5.45 2.00 -19.40
N ALA A 123 -5.74 0.72 -19.21
CA ALA A 123 -7.11 0.21 -19.16
C ALA A 123 -7.89 0.71 -17.94
N ALA A 124 -7.24 0.96 -16.80
CA ALA A 124 -7.89 1.62 -15.67
C ALA A 124 -8.22 3.09 -16.00
N ARG A 125 -7.33 3.81 -16.69
CA ARG A 125 -7.62 5.16 -17.20
C ARG A 125 -8.72 5.16 -18.27
N ASP A 126 -8.74 4.17 -19.16
CA ASP A 126 -9.81 3.99 -20.14
C ASP A 126 -11.14 3.67 -19.45
N ARG A 127 -11.13 2.84 -18.40
CA ARG A 127 -12.29 2.60 -17.54
C ARG A 127 -12.75 3.90 -16.87
N LEU A 128 -11.85 4.68 -16.25
CA LEU A 128 -12.19 5.98 -15.66
C LEU A 128 -12.76 6.96 -16.69
N ALA A 129 -12.26 6.96 -17.92
CA ALA A 129 -12.73 7.84 -18.98
C ALA A 129 -14.10 7.42 -19.55
N SER A 130 -14.44 6.13 -19.49
CA SER A 130 -15.65 5.56 -20.07
C SER A 130 -16.75 5.23 -19.05
N ILE A 131 -16.44 5.25 -17.75
CA ILE A 131 -17.39 4.89 -16.70
C ILE A 131 -18.57 5.86 -16.67
N LYS A 132 -19.78 5.28 -16.67
CA LYS A 132 -21.04 6.01 -16.61
C LYS A 132 -22.04 5.23 -15.76
N GLN A 133 -22.94 5.95 -15.11
CA GLN A 133 -24.04 5.38 -14.36
C GLN A 133 -25.01 4.68 -15.33
N ASN A 134 -24.83 3.37 -15.54
CA ASN A 134 -25.74 2.58 -16.38
C ASN A 134 -26.95 2.08 -15.58
N ARG A 135 -26.74 1.74 -14.30
CA ARG A 135 -27.75 1.14 -13.42
C ARG A 135 -28.12 2.08 -12.27
N SER A 136 -28.14 1.57 -11.03
CA SER A 136 -28.40 2.35 -9.82
C SER A 136 -27.22 3.29 -9.50
N VAL A 137 -27.49 4.33 -8.71
CA VAL A 137 -26.42 5.22 -8.23
C VAL A 137 -25.45 4.47 -7.32
N ALA A 138 -25.96 3.56 -6.48
CA ALA A 138 -25.13 2.78 -5.57
C ALA A 138 -24.12 1.90 -6.33
N GLU A 139 -24.57 1.12 -7.31
CA GLU A 139 -23.67 0.31 -8.16
C GLU A 139 -22.65 1.18 -8.89
N TYR A 140 -23.05 2.36 -9.37
CA TYR A 140 -22.13 3.29 -10.02
C TYR A 140 -21.05 3.82 -9.06
N VAL A 141 -21.42 4.13 -7.82
CA VAL A 141 -20.47 4.59 -6.78
C VAL A 141 -19.45 3.49 -6.48
N ASP A 142 -19.91 2.25 -6.30
CA ASP A 142 -19.03 1.11 -6.03
C ASP A 142 -18.05 0.89 -7.20
N GLU A 143 -18.56 0.84 -8.45
CA GLU A 143 -17.73 0.70 -9.65
C GLU A 143 -16.72 1.86 -9.80
N PHE A 144 -17.12 3.08 -9.46
CA PHE A 144 -16.24 4.25 -9.53
C PHE A 144 -15.13 4.20 -8.47
N GLN A 145 -15.45 3.78 -7.25
CA GLN A 145 -14.46 3.59 -6.18
C GLN A 145 -13.45 2.50 -6.54
N ASP A 146 -13.89 1.39 -7.12
CA ASP A 146 -13.00 0.32 -7.60
C ASP A 146 -12.00 0.82 -8.65
N VAL A 147 -12.43 1.68 -9.58
CA VAL A 147 -11.54 2.27 -10.58
C VAL A 147 -10.52 3.24 -9.95
N LEU A 148 -10.90 3.98 -8.92
CA LEU A 148 -9.97 4.85 -8.20
C LEU A 148 -8.93 4.06 -7.40
N LEU A 149 -9.28 2.88 -6.87
CA LEU A 149 -8.32 1.97 -6.22
C LEU A 149 -7.23 1.49 -7.19
N ASP A 150 -7.60 1.28 -8.47
CA ASP A 150 -6.66 0.96 -9.55
C ASP A 150 -5.77 2.17 -9.95
N LEU A 151 -6.14 3.40 -9.57
CA LEU A 151 -5.50 4.66 -9.97
C LEU A 151 -5.17 5.59 -8.79
N PRO A 152 -4.22 5.22 -7.90
CA PRO A 152 -3.92 5.96 -6.66
C PRO A 152 -3.29 7.36 -6.85
N ARG A 153 -3.11 7.82 -8.10
CA ARG A 153 -2.53 9.13 -8.44
C ARG A 153 -3.54 10.12 -9.02
N VAL A 154 -4.80 9.72 -9.20
CA VAL A 154 -5.88 10.64 -9.61
C VAL A 154 -6.12 11.63 -8.46
N SER A 155 -6.18 12.93 -8.77
CA SER A 155 -6.44 13.95 -7.75
C SER A 155 -7.92 13.94 -7.35
N ASP A 156 -8.22 14.43 -6.14
CA ASP A 156 -9.59 14.53 -5.66
C ASP A 156 -10.46 15.41 -6.57
N ASP A 157 -9.89 16.49 -7.10
CA ASP A 157 -10.57 17.37 -8.07
C ASP A 157 -10.89 16.64 -9.38
N GLU A 158 -9.95 15.84 -9.89
CA GLU A 158 -10.17 15.04 -11.11
C GLU A 158 -11.22 13.96 -10.85
N ALA A 159 -11.13 13.25 -9.72
CA ALA A 159 -12.09 12.24 -9.34
C ALA A 159 -13.51 12.82 -9.23
N LEU A 160 -13.66 13.99 -8.60
CA LEU A 160 -14.93 14.71 -8.49
C LEU A 160 -15.50 15.11 -9.86
N ASP A 161 -14.69 15.74 -10.74
CA ASP A 161 -15.14 16.13 -12.08
C ASP A 161 -15.59 14.90 -12.90
N ARG A 162 -14.80 13.81 -12.87
CA ARG A 162 -15.11 12.56 -13.58
C ARG A 162 -16.39 11.90 -13.03
N PHE A 163 -16.55 11.86 -11.71
CA PHE A 163 -17.73 11.30 -11.07
C PHE A 163 -19.01 12.03 -11.50
N VAL A 164 -19.01 13.37 -11.41
CA VAL A 164 -20.19 14.18 -11.76
C VAL A 164 -20.53 14.05 -13.25
N ARG A 165 -19.53 13.91 -14.13
CA ARG A 165 -19.75 13.68 -15.58
C ARG A 165 -20.30 12.30 -15.91
N GLY A 166 -20.00 11.30 -15.09
CA GLY A 166 -20.46 9.92 -15.30
C GLY A 166 -21.89 9.65 -14.83
N LEU A 167 -22.46 10.50 -13.97
CA LEU A 167 -23.84 10.40 -13.50
C LEU A 167 -24.87 10.60 -14.64
N LYS A 168 -26.04 9.96 -14.50
CA LYS A 168 -27.22 10.23 -15.35
C LYS A 168 -27.73 11.65 -15.11
N ASP A 169 -28.41 12.20 -16.11
CA ASP A 169 -28.83 13.61 -16.12
C ASP A 169 -29.65 14.00 -14.87
N ASP A 170 -30.53 13.13 -14.40
CA ASP A 170 -31.35 13.34 -13.20
C ASP A 170 -30.50 13.53 -11.93
N ALA A 171 -29.60 12.58 -11.66
CA ALA A 171 -28.67 12.65 -10.53
C ALA A 171 -27.66 13.79 -10.70
N ARG A 172 -27.14 13.97 -11.91
CA ARG A 172 -26.14 15.00 -12.23
C ARG A 172 -26.66 16.40 -11.98
N ILE A 173 -27.88 16.71 -12.40
CA ILE A 173 -28.51 18.03 -12.18
C ILE A 173 -28.66 18.30 -10.68
N HIS A 174 -29.15 17.33 -9.92
CA HIS A 174 -29.30 17.46 -8.48
C HIS A 174 -27.95 17.71 -7.79
N VAL A 175 -26.94 16.92 -8.14
CA VAL A 175 -25.58 17.06 -7.58
C VAL A 175 -25.01 18.42 -7.93
N LEU A 176 -25.07 18.87 -9.19
CA LEU A 176 -24.54 20.18 -9.60
C LEU A 176 -25.25 21.35 -8.90
N THR A 177 -26.55 21.24 -8.64
CA THR A 177 -27.32 22.27 -7.92
C THR A 177 -26.86 22.43 -6.46
N LYS A 178 -26.24 21.40 -5.90
CA LYS A 178 -25.72 21.40 -4.52
C LYS A 178 -24.26 21.82 -4.41
N GLU A 179 -23.58 22.04 -5.53
CA GLU A 179 -22.17 22.50 -5.59
C GLU A 179 -21.23 21.69 -4.67
N PRO A 180 -21.06 20.38 -4.88
CA PRO A 180 -20.22 19.55 -4.02
C PRO A 180 -18.76 20.00 -4.07
N ARG A 181 -18.09 19.95 -2.91
CA ARG A 181 -16.66 20.27 -2.77
C ARG A 181 -15.77 19.04 -2.62
N SER A 182 -16.39 17.86 -2.55
CA SER A 182 -15.67 16.59 -2.47
C SER A 182 -16.46 15.48 -3.15
N LEU A 183 -15.74 14.41 -3.50
CA LEU A 183 -16.35 13.19 -4.03
C LEU A 183 -17.38 12.58 -3.06
N GLU A 184 -17.13 12.67 -1.76
CA GLU A 184 -18.04 12.17 -0.72
C GLU A 184 -19.37 12.95 -0.71
N GLU A 185 -19.30 14.28 -0.81
CA GLU A 185 -20.50 15.12 -0.90
C GLU A 185 -21.30 14.83 -2.18
N ALA A 186 -20.60 14.74 -3.32
CA ALA A 186 -21.23 14.40 -4.59
C ALA A 186 -21.92 13.03 -4.54
N THR A 187 -21.27 12.05 -3.93
CA THR A 187 -21.81 10.70 -3.71
C THR A 187 -23.10 10.75 -2.89
N ARG A 188 -23.07 11.45 -1.75
CA ARG A 188 -24.25 11.60 -0.87
C ARG A 188 -25.42 12.27 -1.59
N PHE A 189 -25.17 13.33 -2.37
CA PHE A 189 -26.21 14.03 -3.13
C PHE A 189 -26.77 13.16 -4.27
N ALA A 190 -25.92 12.39 -4.96
CA ALA A 190 -26.35 11.47 -6.00
C ALA A 190 -27.28 10.38 -5.42
N ILE A 191 -26.91 9.78 -4.29
CA ILE A 191 -27.71 8.74 -3.62
C ILE A 191 -29.06 9.31 -3.17
N ALA A 192 -29.09 10.52 -2.61
CA ALA A 192 -30.33 11.18 -2.19
C ALA A 192 -31.33 11.37 -3.34
N THR A 193 -30.84 11.54 -4.57
CA THR A 193 -31.69 11.65 -5.76
C THR A 193 -32.42 10.34 -6.04
N SER A 194 -31.73 9.20 -5.94
CA SER A 194 -32.32 7.88 -6.17
C SER A 194 -33.44 7.51 -5.18
N ALA A 195 -33.41 8.11 -3.97
CA ALA A 195 -34.46 7.92 -2.96
C ALA A 195 -35.70 8.81 -3.18
N THR A 196 -35.56 9.87 -4.00
CA THR A 196 -36.61 10.89 -4.15
C THR A 196 -37.44 10.72 -5.43
N THR A 197 -36.92 10.07 -6.47
CA THR A 197 -37.65 9.85 -7.73
C THR A 197 -38.72 8.75 -7.56
N PRO A 198 -40.03 9.08 -7.54
CA PRO A 198 -41.08 8.07 -7.61
C PRO A 198 -41.06 7.47 -9.01
N ARG A 199 -41.05 6.13 -9.09
CA ARG A 199 -41.12 5.38 -10.34
C ARG A 199 -42.47 5.65 -11.01
N TYR A 200 -42.54 6.61 -11.92
CA TYR A 200 -43.72 6.83 -12.76
C TYR A 200 -43.81 5.69 -13.79
N GLU A 201 -44.35 4.55 -13.36
CA GLU A 201 -44.82 3.52 -14.28
C GLU A 201 -46.05 4.06 -14.99
N TYR A 202 -45.89 4.38 -16.27
CA TYR A 202 -46.99 4.56 -17.20
C TYR A 202 -47.80 3.27 -17.25
N CYS A 203 -48.95 3.25 -16.57
CA CYS A 203 -50.05 2.36 -16.93
C CYS A 203 -50.41 2.61 -18.39
N LYS A 204 -50.00 1.71 -19.29
CA LYS A 204 -50.56 1.64 -20.64
C LYS A 204 -52.01 1.16 -20.50
N GLN A 205 -52.94 2.03 -20.88
CA GLN A 205 -54.31 1.67 -21.23
C GLN A 205 -54.31 0.89 -22.56
#